data_AF-A0A225MM04-F1
#
_entry.id   AF-A0A225MM04-F1
#
_cell.length_a   1.000
_cell.length_b   1.000
_cell.length_c   1.000
_cell.angle_alpha   90.00
_cell.angle_beta   90.00
_cell.angle_gamma   90.00
#
_symmetry.space_group_name_H-M   'P 1'
#
loop_
_entity.id
_entity.type
_entity.pdbx_description
1 polymer ?
#
loop_
_entity_poly.entity_id
_entity_poly.type
_entity_poly.pdbx_seq_one_letter_code
_entity_poly.pdbx_strand_id
1 'polypeptide(L)'
;MERQVIPLTNPQARVFAAKLATTVPEGWVARFTPAPRTMAQNAGTHVLYEIIANALREDDAAGWKCYCKLHHGVPILRAEDPQFREAYDSAIKPLPYERKLMVMRYWPVTSLMDKDQIGRYIAAMQADFEPRGVMLELREAA
;
A
#
# COMPACT_ATOMS: atom_id res chain seq x y z
N MET A 1 24.27 1.09 19.78
CA MET A 1 24.31 -0.22 19.12
C MET A 1 23.02 -0.39 18.36
N GLU A 2 23.11 -0.41 17.03
CA GLU A 2 21.96 -0.41 16.13
C GLU A 2 21.43 -1.84 15.99
N ARG A 3 20.16 -2.06 16.37
CA ARG A 3 19.51 -3.37 16.27
C ARG A 3 19.24 -3.65 14.78
N GLN A 4 19.99 -4.57 14.19
CA GLN A 4 19.76 -5.00 12.82
C GLN A 4 18.65 -6.05 12.77
N VAL A 5 17.57 -5.75 12.06
CA VAL A 5 16.50 -6.72 11.77
C VAL A 5 16.72 -7.20 10.35
N ILE A 6 16.95 -8.52 10.21
CA ILE A 6 17.15 -9.13 8.91
C ILE A 6 15.96 -9.99 8.57
N PRO A 7 15.41 -9.73 7.40
CA PRO A 7 14.40 -10.58 6.85
C PRO A 7 14.72 -12.01 6.52
N LEU A 8 13.72 -12.89 6.62
CA LEU A 8 13.82 -14.27 6.11
C LEU A 8 12.76 -14.60 5.04
N THR A 9 12.34 -13.60 4.28
CA THR A 9 11.24 -13.68 3.29
C THR A 9 11.58 -14.46 2.03
N ASN A 10 12.86 -14.51 1.63
CA ASN A 10 13.29 -15.24 0.44
C ASN A 10 14.56 -16.08 0.69
N PRO A 11 14.89 -17.06 -0.17
CA PRO A 11 16.05 -17.93 0.01
C PRO A 11 17.39 -17.18 0.08
N GLN A 12 17.55 -16.08 -0.65
CA GLN A 12 18.77 -15.27 -0.64
C GLN A 12 18.97 -14.54 0.70
N ALA A 13 17.89 -14.02 1.29
CA ALA A 13 17.90 -13.36 2.59
C ALA A 13 18.28 -14.34 3.71
N ARG A 14 17.85 -15.60 3.60
CA ARG A 14 18.26 -16.68 4.51
C ARG A 14 19.75 -16.99 4.42
N VAL A 15 20.29 -17.07 3.19
CA VAL A 15 21.73 -17.25 2.97
C VAL A 15 22.53 -16.06 3.49
N PHE A 16 22.01 -14.84 3.34
CA PHE A 16 22.64 -13.63 3.85
C PHE A 16 22.65 -13.59 5.39
N ALA A 17 21.55 -13.94 6.04
CA ALA A 17 21.46 -14.06 7.50
C ALA A 17 22.44 -15.11 8.05
N ALA A 18 22.58 -16.25 7.35
CA ALA A 18 23.56 -17.27 7.71
C ALA A 18 25.01 -16.75 7.63
N LYS A 19 25.35 -15.98 6.59
CA LYS A 19 26.67 -15.36 6.46
C LYS A 19 26.92 -14.34 7.58
N LEU A 20 25.95 -13.50 7.90
CA LEU A 20 26.11 -12.51 8.97
C LEU A 20 26.30 -13.14 10.34
N ALA A 21 25.60 -14.24 10.64
CA ALA A 21 25.82 -14.98 11.88
C ALA A 21 27.28 -15.46 12.05
N THR A 22 28.02 -15.63 10.95
CA THR A 22 29.44 -16.05 10.99
C THR A 22 30.45 -14.91 11.02
N THR A 23 30.02 -13.67 10.72
CA THR A 23 30.93 -12.52 10.60
C THR A 23 30.72 -11.46 11.68
N VAL A 24 29.73 -11.62 12.55
CA VAL A 24 29.49 -10.71 13.68
C VAL A 24 30.58 -10.83 14.76
N PRO A 25 31.00 -9.70 15.38
CA PRO A 25 31.96 -9.72 16.49
C PRO A 25 31.47 -10.53 17.70
N GLU A 26 32.40 -10.97 18.56
CA GLU A 26 32.05 -11.62 19.84
C GLU A 26 31.14 -10.73 20.71
N GLY A 27 30.16 -11.36 21.37
CA GLY A 27 29.17 -10.68 22.22
C GLY A 27 27.83 -10.34 21.56
N TRP A 28 27.65 -10.64 20.27
CA TRP A 28 26.37 -10.48 19.56
C TRP A 28 25.44 -11.69 19.75
N VAL A 29 24.13 -11.44 19.82
CA VAL A 29 23.09 -12.48 19.98
C VAL A 29 22.09 -12.40 18.82
N ALA A 30 21.86 -13.52 18.12
CA ALA A 30 20.83 -13.64 17.10
C ALA A 30 19.48 -14.05 17.73
N ARG A 31 18.38 -13.39 17.33
CA ARG A 31 17.03 -13.73 17.77
C ARG A 31 16.12 -13.95 16.56
N PHE A 32 15.62 -15.18 16.42
CA PHE A 32 14.56 -15.49 15.47
C PHE A 32 13.21 -15.21 16.14
N THR A 33 12.42 -14.32 15.54
CA THR A 33 11.05 -14.03 15.99
C THR A 33 10.11 -14.46 14.87
N PRO A 34 9.03 -15.22 15.15
CA PRO A 34 8.04 -15.51 14.12
C PRO A 34 7.49 -14.19 13.58
N ALA A 35 7.31 -14.10 12.26
CA ALA A 35 6.67 -12.93 11.66
C ALA A 35 5.33 -12.69 12.38
N PRO A 36 5.10 -11.51 12.97
CA PRO A 36 3.78 -11.19 13.50
C PRO A 36 2.78 -11.38 12.35
N ARG A 37 1.71 -12.16 12.58
CA ARG A 37 0.68 -12.55 11.59
C ARG A 37 -0.13 -11.37 11.02
N THR A 38 0.43 -10.16 11.04
CA THR A 38 -0.27 -8.90 10.80
C THR A 38 0.66 -7.76 10.34
N MET A 39 1.98 -7.95 10.21
CA MET A 39 2.86 -6.89 9.67
C MET A 39 2.99 -6.87 8.15
N ALA A 40 2.51 -7.90 7.45
CA ALA A 40 2.32 -7.87 6.00
C ALA A 40 1.25 -6.84 5.57
N GLN A 41 0.48 -6.27 6.51
CA GLN A 41 -0.61 -5.31 6.25
C GLN A 41 -0.18 -3.83 6.36
N ASN A 42 1.01 -3.53 6.86
CA ASN A 42 1.42 -2.16 7.20
C ASN A 42 2.47 -1.56 6.25
N ALA A 43 2.65 -2.09 5.05
CA ALA A 43 3.06 -1.20 3.96
C ALA A 43 1.81 -0.37 3.62
N GLY A 44 1.66 0.75 4.36
CA GLY A 44 0.50 1.62 4.22
C GLY A 44 0.34 2.01 2.76
N THR A 45 -0.89 2.18 2.29
CA THR A 45 -1.21 2.54 0.90
C THR A 45 -0.39 3.71 0.37
N HIS A 46 0.10 4.59 1.25
CA HIS A 46 1.11 5.61 0.99
C HIS A 46 2.38 5.11 0.28
N VAL A 47 2.97 3.99 0.69
CA VAL A 47 4.15 3.41 0.04
C VAL A 47 3.85 2.99 -1.39
N LEU A 48 2.66 2.44 -1.64
CA LEU A 48 2.25 2.07 -2.99
C LEU A 48 2.17 3.29 -3.91
N TYR A 49 1.65 4.42 -3.41
CA TYR A 49 1.59 5.65 -4.21
C TYR A 49 3.00 6.16 -4.58
N GLU A 50 3.97 6.03 -3.68
CA GLU A 50 5.36 6.38 -3.97
C GLU A 50 5.98 5.45 -5.03
N ILE A 51 5.69 4.14 -4.97
CA ILE A 51 6.14 3.19 -5.99
C ILE A 51 5.54 3.57 -7.36
N ILE A 52 4.24 3.88 -7.41
CA ILE A 52 3.57 4.31 -8.63
C ILE A 52 4.20 5.59 -9.17
N ALA A 53 4.38 6.62 -8.33
CA ALA A 53 4.95 7.90 -8.77
C ALA A 53 6.39 7.76 -9.29
N ASN A 54 7.18 6.86 -8.70
CA ASN A 54 8.54 6.58 -9.16
C ASN A 54 8.56 5.84 -10.51
N ALA A 55 7.62 4.91 -10.73
CA ALA A 55 7.53 4.14 -11.95
C ALA A 55 6.85 4.92 -13.10
N LEU A 56 5.81 5.68 -12.79
CA LEU A 56 5.01 6.49 -13.71
C LEU A 56 5.14 7.97 -13.33
N ARG A 57 6.05 8.65 -14.01
CA ARG A 57 6.35 10.08 -13.79
C ARG A 57 5.33 11.04 -14.39
N GLU A 58 4.10 10.58 -14.59
CA GLU A 58 2.99 11.38 -15.10
C GLU A 58 2.39 12.27 -14.00
N ASP A 59 2.49 11.84 -12.73
CA ASP A 59 1.98 12.56 -11.57
C ASP A 59 2.78 12.21 -10.31
N ASP A 60 2.57 12.99 -9.24
CA ASP A 60 3.18 12.75 -7.92
C ASP A 60 2.38 11.72 -7.09
N ALA A 61 2.93 11.31 -5.95
CA ALA A 61 2.28 10.34 -5.07
C ALA A 61 0.90 10.82 -4.57
N ALA A 62 0.67 12.14 -4.45
CA ALA A 62 -0.61 12.69 -4.05
C ALA A 62 -1.64 12.62 -5.19
N GLY A 63 -1.23 12.85 -6.43
CA GLY A 63 -2.03 12.68 -7.63
C GLY A 63 -2.42 11.22 -7.84
N TRP A 64 -1.45 10.31 -7.77
CA TRP A 64 -1.71 8.86 -7.82
C TRP A 64 -2.61 8.37 -6.69
N LYS A 65 -2.48 8.95 -5.48
CA LYS A 65 -3.42 8.71 -4.38
C LYS A 65 -4.84 9.14 -4.74
N CYS A 66 -5.02 10.31 -5.35
CA CYS A 66 -6.34 10.80 -5.77
C CYS A 66 -6.95 9.90 -6.84
N TYR A 67 -6.15 9.49 -7.82
CA TYR A 67 -6.53 8.53 -8.85
C TYR A 67 -6.98 7.20 -8.23
N CYS A 68 -6.16 6.59 -7.37
CA CYS A 68 -6.48 5.29 -6.77
C CYS A 68 -7.74 5.37 -5.90
N LYS A 69 -7.91 6.44 -5.10
CA LYS A 69 -9.14 6.67 -4.35
C LYS A 69 -10.36 6.71 -5.25
N LEU A 70 -10.30 7.45 -6.36
CA LEU A 70 -11.44 7.64 -7.26
C LEU A 70 -11.84 6.34 -7.96
N HIS A 71 -10.86 5.58 -8.46
CA HIS A 71 -11.13 4.43 -9.33
C HIS A 71 -11.27 3.12 -8.58
N HIS A 72 -10.62 2.97 -7.42
CA HIS A 72 -10.61 1.71 -6.68
C HIS A 72 -11.33 1.83 -5.35
N GLY A 73 -11.11 2.94 -4.63
CA GLY A 73 -11.64 3.08 -3.28
C GLY A 73 -13.12 3.49 -3.23
N VAL A 74 -13.52 4.44 -4.08
CA VAL A 74 -14.90 4.90 -4.19
C VAL A 74 -15.85 3.76 -4.57
N PRO A 75 -15.57 2.90 -5.57
CA PRO A 75 -16.47 1.79 -5.89
C PRO A 75 -16.74 0.84 -4.72
N ILE A 76 -15.71 0.54 -3.91
CA ILE A 76 -15.84 -0.32 -2.73
C ILE A 76 -16.82 0.30 -1.71
N LEU A 77 -16.55 1.54 -1.28
CA LEU A 77 -17.41 2.22 -0.30
C LEU A 77 -18.80 2.49 -0.87
N ARG A 78 -18.92 2.86 -2.15
CA ARG A 78 -20.21 3.12 -2.79
C ARG A 78 -21.08 1.87 -2.86
N ALA A 79 -20.49 0.67 -2.87
CA ALA A 79 -21.22 -0.59 -2.86
C ALA A 79 -21.70 -0.98 -1.44
N GLU A 80 -20.93 -0.66 -0.41
CA GLU A 80 -21.07 -1.24 0.94
C GLU A 80 -21.55 -0.23 2.00
N ASP A 81 -21.41 1.08 1.75
CA ASP A 81 -21.83 2.16 2.64
C ASP A 81 -22.91 3.03 1.95
N PRO A 82 -24.19 2.87 2.33
CA PRO A 82 -25.29 3.64 1.76
C PRO A 82 -25.16 5.15 1.96
N GLN A 83 -24.61 5.60 3.10
CA GLN A 83 -24.46 7.02 3.42
C GLN A 83 -23.34 7.64 2.59
N PHE A 84 -22.21 6.94 2.48
CA PHE A 84 -21.13 7.33 1.56
C PHE A 84 -21.63 7.41 0.12
N ARG A 85 -22.40 6.41 -0.32
CA ARG A 85 -22.98 6.37 -1.67
C ARG A 85 -23.85 7.58 -1.94
N GLU A 86 -24.76 7.93 -1.04
CA GLU A 86 -25.65 9.09 -1.20
C GLU A 86 -24.86 10.40 -1.29
N ALA A 87 -23.90 10.61 -0.38
CA ALA A 87 -23.05 11.80 -0.36
C ALA A 87 -22.21 11.91 -1.64
N TYR A 88 -21.60 10.80 -2.09
CA TYR A 88 -20.80 10.78 -3.31
C TYR A 88 -21.65 10.99 -4.57
N ASP A 89 -22.80 10.32 -4.69
CA ASP A 89 -23.65 10.37 -5.87
C ASP A 89 -24.29 11.74 -6.08
N SER A 90 -24.64 12.42 -4.99
CA SER A 90 -25.21 13.77 -5.04
C SER A 90 -24.15 14.86 -5.29
N ALA A 91 -23.00 14.80 -4.59
CA ALA A 91 -22.04 15.91 -4.59
C ALA A 91 -20.88 15.77 -5.59
N ILE A 92 -20.40 14.54 -5.85
CA ILE A 92 -19.12 14.32 -6.56
C ILE A 92 -19.32 13.64 -7.90
N LYS A 93 -20.19 12.63 -7.98
CA LYS A 93 -20.46 11.89 -9.21
C LYS A 93 -20.83 12.77 -10.41
N PRO A 94 -21.60 13.88 -10.27
CA PRO A 94 -21.93 14.76 -11.39
C PRO A 94 -20.76 15.63 -11.88
N LEU A 95 -19.68 15.75 -11.09
CA LEU A 95 -18.58 16.63 -11.42
C LEU A 95 -17.77 16.11 -12.63
N PRO A 96 -17.14 17.02 -13.42
CA PRO A 96 -16.16 16.64 -14.42
C PRO A 96 -14.99 15.86 -13.79
N TYR A 97 -14.34 15.00 -14.59
CA TYR A 97 -13.27 14.11 -14.13
C TYR A 97 -12.15 14.83 -13.35
N GLU A 98 -11.62 15.92 -13.91
CA GLU A 98 -10.57 16.71 -13.26
C GLU A 98 -11.02 17.25 -11.89
N ARG A 99 -12.28 17.70 -11.79
CA ARG A 99 -12.84 18.17 -10.53
C ARG A 99 -12.99 17.03 -9.51
N LYS A 100 -13.30 15.81 -9.95
CA LYS A 100 -13.33 14.64 -9.07
C LYS A 100 -11.95 14.36 -8.47
N LEU A 101 -10.90 14.36 -9.29
CA LEU A 101 -9.52 14.17 -8.81
C LEU A 101 -9.11 15.26 -7.82
N MET A 102 -9.43 16.53 -8.10
CA MET A 102 -9.18 17.64 -7.17
C MET A 102 -9.88 17.41 -5.81
N VAL A 103 -11.15 16.98 -5.83
CA VAL A 103 -11.92 16.71 -4.60
C VAL A 103 -11.34 15.52 -3.83
N MET A 104 -10.83 14.48 -4.50
CA MET A 104 -10.22 13.30 -3.85
C MET A 104 -9.00 13.60 -2.98
N ARG A 105 -8.35 14.77 -3.20
CA ARG A 105 -7.27 15.25 -2.33
C ARG A 105 -7.74 15.43 -0.90
N TYR A 106 -8.99 15.84 -0.71
CA TYR A 106 -9.60 16.13 0.59
C TYR A 106 -10.66 15.12 1.00
N TRP A 107 -11.31 14.44 0.04
CA TRP A 107 -12.40 13.52 0.33
C TRP A 107 -11.90 12.27 1.09
N PRO A 108 -12.51 11.92 2.24
CA PRO A 108 -12.16 10.72 2.99
C PRO A 108 -12.64 9.48 2.22
N VAL A 109 -11.73 8.53 1.99
CA VAL A 109 -12.02 7.26 1.30
C VAL A 109 -11.34 6.14 2.09
N THR A 110 -10.02 6.01 1.95
CA THR A 110 -9.25 4.96 2.63
C THR A 110 -9.29 5.04 4.17
N SER A 111 -9.61 6.21 4.74
CA SER A 111 -9.78 6.38 6.19
C SER A 111 -11.14 5.89 6.71
N LEU A 112 -12.12 5.70 5.83
CA LEU A 112 -13.44 5.15 6.17
C LEU A 112 -13.48 3.63 6.01
N MET A 113 -12.46 3.06 5.39
CA MET A 113 -12.41 1.64 5.07
C MET A 113 -12.06 0.80 6.29
N ASP A 114 -12.72 -0.35 6.41
CA ASP A 114 -12.25 -1.42 7.27
C ASP A 114 -11.05 -2.16 6.67
N LYS A 115 -10.57 -3.16 7.41
CA LYS A 115 -9.39 -3.94 7.05
C LYS A 115 -9.59 -4.78 5.78
N ASP A 116 -10.79 -5.34 5.58
CA ASP A 116 -11.09 -6.19 4.44
C ASP A 116 -11.25 -5.34 3.17
N GLN A 117 -11.88 -4.18 3.30
CA GLN A 117 -11.99 -3.18 2.24
C GLN A 117 -10.61 -2.65 1.82
N ILE A 118 -9.69 -2.39 2.76
CA ILE A 118 -8.30 -2.02 2.43
C ILE A 118 -7.60 -3.14 1.67
N GLY A 119 -7.80 -4.40 2.05
CA GLY A 119 -7.28 -5.55 1.31
C GLY A 119 -7.75 -5.58 -0.14
N ARG A 120 -9.07 -5.40 -0.36
CA ARG A 120 -9.67 -5.32 -1.71
C ARG A 120 -9.15 -4.11 -2.49
N TYR A 121 -8.96 -2.97 -1.83
CA TYR A 121 -8.43 -1.76 -2.44
C TYR A 121 -7.00 -1.95 -2.96
N ILE A 122 -6.13 -2.58 -2.18
CA ILE A 122 -4.75 -2.89 -2.60
C ILE A 122 -4.73 -3.88 -3.77
N ALA A 123 -5.56 -4.93 -3.71
CA ALA A 123 -5.68 -5.89 -4.80
C ALA A 123 -6.16 -5.24 -6.11
N ALA A 124 -7.12 -4.31 -6.02
CA ALA A 124 -7.59 -3.54 -7.17
C ALA A 124 -6.50 -2.64 -7.75
N MET A 125 -5.71 -1.98 -6.90
CA MET A 125 -4.53 -1.22 -7.35
C MET A 125 -3.52 -2.12 -8.06
N GLN A 126 -3.16 -3.26 -7.48
CA GLN A 126 -2.23 -4.22 -8.10
C GLN A 126 -2.69 -4.63 -9.50
N ALA A 127 -3.97 -4.99 -9.65
CA ALA A 127 -4.55 -5.39 -10.93
C ALA A 127 -4.58 -4.25 -11.98
N ASP A 128 -4.74 -2.99 -11.57
CA ASP A 128 -4.75 -1.84 -12.50
C ASP A 128 -3.35 -1.45 -12.99
N PHE A 129 -2.34 -1.63 -12.13
CA PHE A 129 -0.97 -1.19 -12.38
C PHE A 129 -0.06 -2.27 -12.96
N GLU A 130 -0.36 -3.56 -12.75
CA GLU A 130 0.37 -4.69 -13.34
C GLU A 130 0.43 -4.61 -14.89
N PRO A 131 -0.68 -4.37 -15.62
CA PRO A 131 -0.63 -4.21 -17.08
C PRO A 131 0.19 -3.01 -17.55
N ARG A 132 0.45 -2.04 -16.67
CA ARG A 132 1.26 -0.84 -16.94
C ARG A 132 2.75 -1.06 -16.64
N GLY A 133 3.13 -2.29 -16.30
CA GLY A 133 4.51 -2.65 -15.94
C GLY A 133 4.92 -2.21 -14.53
N VAL A 134 3.97 -1.84 -13.67
CA VAL A 134 4.24 -1.40 -12.30
C VAL A 134 3.83 -2.49 -11.32
N MET A 135 4.82 -3.19 -10.79
CA MET A 135 4.57 -4.25 -9.82
C MET A 135 4.43 -3.68 -8.41
N LEU A 136 3.19 -3.63 -7.92
CA LEU A 136 2.88 -3.14 -6.57
C LEU A 136 3.02 -4.27 -5.54
N GLU A 137 4.26 -4.64 -5.27
CA GLU A 137 4.57 -5.54 -4.16
C GLU A 137 4.65 -4.75 -2.85
N LEU A 138 3.80 -5.12 -1.89
CA LEU A 138 4.11 -4.85 -0.51
C LEU A 138 5.31 -5.73 -0.17
N ARG A 139 6.52 -5.21 -0.37
CA ARG A 139 7.73 -5.85 0.12
C ARG A 139 7.48 -6.03 1.60
N GLU A 140 7.34 -7.27 2.06
CA GLU A 140 7.41 -7.56 3.48
C GLU A 140 8.63 -6.80 3.98
N ALA A 141 8.48 -5.93 4.99
CA ALA A 141 9.64 -5.35 5.66
C ALA A 141 10.27 -6.53 6.34
N ALA A 142 11.28 -7.02 5.65
CA ALA A 142 11.38 -8.44 5.52
C ALA A 142 11.83 -9.00 6.91
#